data_AF-A0AAE9X9J8-F1
#
_entry.id   AF-A0AAE9X9J8-F1
#
_cell.length_a   1.000
_cell.length_b   1.000
_cell.length_c   1.000
_cell.angle_alpha   90.00
_cell.angle_beta   90.00
_cell.angle_gamma   90.00
#
_symmetry.space_group_name_H-M   'P 1'
#
loop_
_entity.id
_entity.type
_entity.pdbx_description
1 polymer ?
#
loop_
_entity_poly.entity_id
_entity_poly.type
_entity_poly.pdbx_seq_one_letter_code
_entity_poly.pdbx_strand_id
1 'polypeptide(L)'
;MKAKDADIKTVSIDQLIPDDKNFNKGTEFGSHLMDESLRKFGLGRSILIDKNNRIIAGNKTAEKAGELGFDKVVVVETDGNTLVAVKRKDVDLDSQKGRELALADNATGKANLAWDEEVIAQCVEQFDFDPEDWGVAMKEIEDGLDSSTGGKESETKRLSELAFTGMYYEPKIIPSLQLQDCYDVEKFNAKLRVIEESSLSEEQKRAMRMFAYRFIKINFEAAANYYSFNATEEEKAVMERLRMVLVDGSIDGFIEDDLIRVREEVMSTDLGWQTDKVSGYDYED
;
A
#
# COMPACT_ATOMS: atom_id res chain seq x y z
N MET A 1 -32.95 8.82 32.19
CA MET A 1 -31.74 9.38 32.84
C MET A 1 -31.43 10.71 32.19
N LYS A 2 -31.25 11.79 32.96
CA LYS A 2 -30.63 13.01 32.40
C LYS A 2 -29.17 12.67 32.13
N ALA A 3 -28.68 12.92 30.92
CA ALA A 3 -27.25 12.86 30.64
C ALA A 3 -26.54 13.77 31.65
N LYS A 4 -25.54 13.23 32.35
CA LYS A 4 -24.61 14.07 33.09
C LYS A 4 -23.92 14.96 32.06
N ASP A 5 -23.75 16.23 32.36
CA ASP A 5 -22.98 17.12 31.49
C ASP A 5 -21.57 16.55 31.31
N ALA A 6 -21.10 16.50 30.06
CA ALA A 6 -19.75 16.05 29.76
C ALA A 6 -18.74 17.06 30.32
N ASP A 7 -17.64 16.58 30.92
CA ASP A 7 -16.54 17.46 31.30
C ASP A 7 -15.74 17.82 30.04
N ILE A 8 -15.78 19.09 29.66
CA ILE A 8 -15.17 19.61 28.43
C ILE A 8 -14.12 20.64 28.81
N LYS A 9 -12.89 20.43 28.36
CA LYS A 9 -11.73 21.30 28.60
C LYS A 9 -11.12 21.72 27.28
N THR A 10 -10.60 22.95 27.21
CA THR A 10 -9.79 23.40 26.08
C THR A 10 -8.36 23.52 26.54
N VAL A 11 -7.44 22.84 25.85
CA VAL A 11 -6.01 22.82 26.16
C VAL A 11 -5.18 23.21 24.94
N SER A 12 -3.90 23.55 25.15
CA SER A 12 -2.94 23.68 24.04
C SER A 12 -2.60 22.28 23.50
N ILE A 13 -2.35 22.16 22.20
CA ILE A 13 -1.86 20.92 21.59
C ILE A 13 -0.53 20.46 22.22
N ASP A 14 0.30 21.39 22.70
CA ASP A 14 1.56 21.09 23.39
C ASP A 14 1.39 20.39 24.75
N GLN A 15 0.16 20.36 25.29
CA GLN A 15 -0.13 19.59 26.51
C GLN A 15 -0.37 18.11 26.22
N LEU A 16 -0.50 17.73 24.94
CA LEU A 16 -0.59 16.34 24.53
C LEU A 16 0.81 15.72 24.48
N ILE A 17 0.90 14.49 24.96
CA ILE A 17 2.15 13.73 24.99
C ILE A 17 2.07 12.68 23.88
N PRO A 18 2.96 12.72 22.87
CA PRO A 18 3.03 11.68 21.86
C PRO A 18 3.24 10.28 22.45
N ASP A 19 2.76 9.27 21.75
CA ASP A 19 3.09 7.89 22.04
C ASP A 19 4.55 7.60 21.69
N ASP A 20 5.33 7.20 22.68
CA ASP A 20 6.75 6.86 22.54
C ASP A 20 6.96 5.45 21.98
N LYS A 21 5.89 4.64 21.91
CA LYS A 21 5.87 3.29 21.36
C LYS A 21 4.77 3.11 20.31
N ASN A 22 4.61 4.12 19.46
CA ASN A 22 3.59 4.13 18.43
C ASN A 22 3.82 3.03 17.38
N PHE A 23 2.86 2.11 17.24
CA PHE A 23 2.92 1.01 16.28
C PHE A 23 2.90 1.45 14.80
N ASN A 24 2.54 2.70 14.51
CA ASN A 24 2.56 3.24 13.15
C ASN A 24 3.72 4.23 12.97
N LYS A 25 4.77 3.80 12.25
CA LYS A 25 5.91 4.67 11.88
C LYS A 25 5.55 5.71 10.82
N GLY A 26 4.49 5.48 10.03
CA GLY A 26 4.06 6.36 8.96
C GLY A 26 4.71 6.05 7.61
N THR A 27 4.22 6.69 6.55
CA THR A 27 4.87 6.70 5.23
C THR A 27 5.02 8.14 4.74
N GLU A 28 6.02 8.41 3.90
CA GLU A 28 6.21 9.76 3.34
C GLU A 28 5.01 10.19 2.49
N PHE A 29 4.53 9.29 1.62
CA PHE A 29 3.35 9.53 0.79
C PHE A 29 2.09 9.77 1.62
N GLY A 30 1.87 8.96 2.65
CA GLY A 30 0.74 9.12 3.57
C GLY A 30 0.82 10.42 4.37
N SER A 31 2.02 10.81 4.80
CA SER A 31 2.29 12.08 5.48
C SER A 31 1.95 13.28 4.58
N HIS A 32 2.35 13.22 3.30
CA HIS A 32 2.00 14.24 2.30
C HIS A 32 0.48 14.35 2.11
N LEU A 33 -0.22 13.23 1.93
CA LEU A 33 -1.69 13.23 1.80
C LEU A 33 -2.39 13.78 3.06
N MET A 34 -1.79 13.61 4.22
CA MET A 34 -2.33 14.13 5.48
C MET A 34 -2.17 15.64 5.60
N ASP A 35 -1.00 16.18 5.24
CA ASP A 35 -0.76 17.63 5.18
C ASP A 35 -1.75 18.30 4.23
N GLU A 36 -1.91 17.78 3.01
CA GLU A 36 -2.87 18.27 2.02
C GLU A 36 -4.32 18.22 2.55
N SER A 37 -4.71 17.09 3.15
CA SER A 37 -6.06 16.93 3.72
C SER A 37 -6.34 17.93 4.85
N LEU A 38 -5.38 18.14 5.76
CA LEU A 38 -5.50 19.08 6.86
C LEU A 38 -5.55 20.54 6.37
N ARG A 39 -4.73 20.92 5.39
CA ARG A 39 -4.78 22.26 4.79
C ARG A 39 -6.09 22.52 4.08
N LYS A 40 -6.59 21.54 3.32
CA LYS A 40 -7.78 21.69 2.48
C LYS A 40 -9.08 21.64 3.28
N PHE A 41 -9.17 20.76 4.27
CA PHE A 41 -10.43 20.48 4.97
C PHE A 41 -10.41 20.85 6.46
N GLY A 42 -9.23 21.10 7.03
CA GLY A 42 -9.03 21.25 8.47
C GLY A 42 -9.15 19.93 9.22
N LEU A 43 -9.28 20.01 10.55
CA LEU A 43 -9.44 18.84 11.42
C LEU A 43 -10.80 18.16 11.17
N GLY A 44 -10.77 16.95 10.62
CA GLY A 44 -11.95 16.15 10.31
C GLY A 44 -12.45 15.33 11.50
N ARG A 45 -11.64 14.39 11.96
CA ARG A 45 -11.91 13.49 13.09
C ARG A 45 -11.14 13.90 14.36
N SER A 46 -11.60 13.42 15.52
CA SER A 46 -10.89 13.57 16.80
C SER A 46 -9.71 12.60 16.91
N ILE A 47 -8.87 12.83 17.92
CA ILE A 47 -7.85 11.91 18.40
C ILE A 47 -8.31 11.27 19.72
N LEU A 48 -7.61 10.23 20.18
CA LEU A 48 -7.86 9.57 21.47
C LEU A 48 -6.64 9.77 22.38
N ILE A 49 -6.88 10.23 23.61
CA ILE A 49 -5.84 10.40 24.63
C ILE A 49 -6.20 9.61 25.89
N ASP A 50 -5.18 9.18 26.63
CA ASP A 50 -5.34 8.52 27.93
C ASP A 50 -5.56 9.55 29.05
N LYS A 51 -5.77 9.05 30.28
CA LYS A 51 -5.95 9.86 31.49
C LYS A 51 -4.76 10.78 31.85
N ASN A 52 -3.61 10.60 31.21
CA ASN A 52 -2.37 11.36 31.42
C ASN A 52 -2.03 12.25 30.21
N ASN A 53 -2.98 12.50 29.31
CA ASN A 53 -2.81 13.23 28.05
C ASN A 53 -1.86 12.57 27.04
N ARG A 54 -1.57 11.28 27.18
CA ARG A 54 -0.80 10.52 26.19
C ARG A 54 -1.69 10.08 25.04
N ILE A 55 -1.24 10.27 23.80
CA ILE A 55 -2.07 9.99 22.62
C ILE A 55 -2.10 8.48 22.33
N ILE A 56 -3.27 7.86 22.44
CA ILE A 56 -3.49 6.45 22.07
C ILE A 56 -3.71 6.31 20.55
N ALA A 57 -4.48 7.23 19.95
CA ALA A 57 -4.77 7.21 18.52
C ALA A 57 -4.78 8.61 17.93
N GLY A 58 -4.24 8.75 16.71
CA GLY A 58 -4.14 10.05 16.03
C GLY A 58 -2.83 10.79 16.26
N ASN A 59 -1.77 10.10 16.69
CA ASN A 59 -0.42 10.67 16.88
C ASN A 59 0.07 11.50 15.68
N LYS A 60 0.01 10.91 14.47
CA LYS A 60 0.44 11.57 13.23
C LYS A 60 -0.43 12.79 12.90
N THR A 61 -1.74 12.72 13.19
CA THR A 61 -2.65 13.86 13.02
C THR A 61 -2.32 15.00 13.98
N ALA A 62 -2.04 14.70 15.26
CA ALA A 62 -1.66 15.71 16.24
C ALA A 62 -0.34 16.40 15.88
N GLU A 63 0.66 15.62 15.46
CA GLU A 63 1.95 16.12 14.97
C GLU A 63 1.77 17.14 13.83
N LYS A 64 1.10 16.74 12.74
CA LYS A 64 0.85 17.65 11.60
C LYS A 64 -0.09 18.80 11.95
N ALA A 65 -1.06 18.59 12.83
CA ALA A 65 -1.91 19.67 13.29
C ALA A 65 -1.09 20.76 13.99
N GLY A 66 -0.13 20.37 14.84
CA GLY A 66 0.80 21.29 15.49
C GLY A 66 1.68 22.03 14.48
N GLU A 67 2.26 21.32 13.50
CA GLU A 67 3.06 21.94 12.42
C GLU A 67 2.27 22.98 11.59
N LEU A 68 0.96 22.75 11.44
CA LEU A 68 0.06 23.63 10.68
C LEU A 68 -0.55 24.76 11.52
N GLY A 69 -0.22 24.88 12.81
CA GLY A 69 -0.70 25.92 13.71
C GLY A 69 -2.11 25.69 14.26
N PHE A 70 -2.56 24.44 14.33
CA PHE A 70 -3.80 24.09 15.04
C PHE A 70 -3.52 23.92 16.54
N ASP A 71 -3.43 25.03 17.27
CA ASP A 71 -2.92 25.03 18.64
C ASP A 71 -3.92 24.59 19.72
N LYS A 72 -5.23 24.54 19.40
CA LYS A 72 -6.29 24.31 20.40
C LYS A 72 -6.88 22.91 20.28
N VAL A 73 -6.95 22.21 21.41
CA VAL A 73 -7.58 20.90 21.53
C VAL A 73 -8.76 20.99 22.49
N VAL A 74 -9.92 20.51 22.06
CA VAL A 74 -11.08 20.33 22.93
C VAL A 74 -11.08 18.88 23.44
N VAL A 75 -10.85 18.72 24.74
CA VAL A 75 -10.85 17.44 25.45
C VAL A 75 -12.23 17.20 26.03
N VAL A 76 -12.80 16.03 25.76
CA VAL A 76 -14.05 15.55 26.34
C VAL A 76 -13.72 14.31 27.17
N GLU A 77 -13.84 14.40 28.49
CA GLU A 77 -13.56 13.26 29.37
C GLU A 77 -14.72 12.25 29.31
N THR A 78 -14.38 10.98 29.08
CA THR A 78 -15.33 9.87 28.94
C THR A 78 -14.77 8.61 29.61
N ASP A 79 -15.65 7.68 29.96
CA ASP A 79 -15.34 6.39 30.58
C ASP A 79 -15.34 5.22 29.58
N GLY A 80 -15.48 5.51 28.29
CA GLY A 80 -15.58 4.51 27.23
C GLY A 80 -16.98 3.92 27.02
N ASN A 81 -17.97 4.27 27.85
CA ASN A 81 -19.35 3.78 27.73
C ASN A 81 -20.27 4.74 26.96
N THR A 82 -19.76 5.91 26.58
CA THR A 82 -20.52 6.94 25.86
C THR A 82 -19.83 7.29 24.54
N LEU A 83 -20.59 7.19 23.44
CA LEU A 83 -20.13 7.59 22.11
C LEU A 83 -19.97 9.11 22.04
N VAL A 84 -18.77 9.58 21.72
CA VAL A 84 -18.46 11.00 21.46
C VAL A 84 -18.44 11.24 19.95
N ALA A 85 -19.18 12.24 19.49
CA ALA A 85 -19.27 12.61 18.07
C ALA A 85 -18.76 14.03 17.82
N VAL A 86 -17.88 14.19 16.82
CA VAL A 86 -17.43 15.50 16.33
C VAL A 86 -18.39 16.00 15.26
N LYS A 87 -19.02 17.16 15.49
CA LYS A 87 -19.93 17.80 14.53
C LYS A 87 -19.29 19.04 13.92
N ARG A 88 -18.94 18.97 12.63
CA ARG A 88 -18.57 20.14 11.82
C ARG A 88 -19.83 20.93 11.46
N LYS A 89 -19.78 22.26 11.63
CA LYS A 89 -20.90 23.16 11.30
C LYS A 89 -20.77 23.77 9.90
N ASP A 90 -19.61 23.61 9.27
CA ASP A 90 -19.22 24.24 8.01
C ASP A 90 -19.12 23.25 6.82
N VAL A 91 -19.52 21.99 7.02
CA VAL A 91 -19.43 20.93 6.01
C VAL A 91 -20.74 20.15 5.96
N ASP A 92 -21.27 19.98 4.75
CA ASP A 92 -22.39 19.09 4.44
C ASP A 92 -21.87 17.85 3.71
N LEU A 93 -22.33 16.65 4.07
CA LEU A 93 -21.86 15.39 3.48
C LEU A 93 -22.18 15.28 1.99
N ASP A 94 -23.32 15.81 1.55
CA ASP A 94 -23.78 15.76 0.15
C ASP A 94 -23.25 16.93 -0.69
N SER A 95 -22.23 17.62 -0.19
CA SER A 95 -21.43 18.58 -0.96
C SER A 95 -20.15 17.93 -1.51
N GLN A 96 -19.55 18.57 -2.52
CA GLN A 96 -18.23 18.16 -3.04
C GLN A 96 -17.19 18.12 -1.91
N LYS A 97 -17.13 19.15 -1.05
CA LYS A 97 -16.21 19.22 0.10
C LYS A 97 -16.45 18.06 1.07
N GLY A 98 -17.70 17.71 1.35
CA GLY A 98 -18.06 16.62 2.26
C GLY A 98 -17.68 15.25 1.73
N ARG A 99 -17.98 14.96 0.45
CA ARG A 99 -17.61 13.69 -0.19
C ARG A 99 -16.10 13.53 -0.35
N GLU A 100 -15.41 14.60 -0.70
CA GLU A 100 -13.95 14.59 -0.84
C GLU A 100 -13.26 14.43 0.52
N LEU A 101 -13.73 15.13 1.57
CA LEU A 101 -13.25 14.93 2.93
C LEU A 101 -13.43 13.47 3.38
N ALA A 102 -14.60 12.87 3.15
CA ALA A 102 -14.85 11.48 3.52
C ALA A 102 -13.90 10.50 2.81
N LEU A 103 -13.54 10.78 1.55
CA LEU A 103 -12.56 9.99 0.81
C LEU A 103 -11.14 10.18 1.37
N ALA A 104 -10.70 11.43 1.50
CA ALA A 104 -9.36 11.78 1.97
C ALA A 104 -9.09 11.22 3.37
N ASP A 105 -10.07 11.34 4.27
CA ASP A 105 -9.99 10.87 5.64
C ASP A 105 -9.70 9.35 5.75
N ASN A 106 -10.24 8.54 4.85
CA ASN A 106 -9.95 7.09 4.78
C ASN A 106 -8.66 6.79 4.01
N ALA A 107 -8.46 7.47 2.88
CA ALA A 107 -7.32 7.23 2.00
C ALA A 107 -5.98 7.59 2.68
N THR A 108 -5.92 8.74 3.35
CA THR A 108 -4.75 9.19 4.09
C THR A 108 -4.38 8.23 5.20
N GLY A 109 -5.37 7.78 6.00
CA GLY A 109 -5.13 6.81 7.07
C GLY A 109 -4.55 5.49 6.56
N LYS A 110 -5.10 4.98 5.45
CA LYS A 110 -4.60 3.76 4.79
C LYS A 110 -3.18 3.95 4.24
N ALA A 111 -2.94 5.05 3.53
CA ALA A 111 -1.65 5.33 2.90
C ALA A 111 -0.54 5.55 3.93
N ASN A 112 -0.87 6.15 5.07
CA ASN A 112 0.07 6.47 6.14
C ASN A 112 0.28 5.31 7.14
N LEU A 113 -0.37 4.17 6.98
CA LEU A 113 -0.15 3.04 7.88
C LEU A 113 1.07 2.24 7.43
N ALA A 114 2.12 2.27 8.24
CA ALA A 114 3.23 1.34 8.15
C ALA A 114 3.53 0.82 9.55
N TRP A 115 3.42 -0.50 9.74
CA TRP A 115 3.67 -1.11 11.02
C TRP A 115 5.15 -1.01 11.42
N ASP A 116 5.36 -0.72 12.70
CA ASP A 116 6.64 -0.84 13.37
C ASP A 116 6.68 -2.18 14.10
N GLU A 117 7.07 -3.23 13.38
CA GLU A 117 7.07 -4.61 13.89
C GLU A 117 7.97 -4.79 15.12
N GLU A 118 9.07 -4.05 15.21
CA GLU A 118 9.98 -4.09 16.37
C GLU A 118 9.29 -3.52 17.63
N VAL A 119 8.63 -2.37 17.50
CA VAL A 119 7.90 -1.74 18.60
C VAL A 119 6.70 -2.59 19.02
N ILE A 120 6.00 -3.19 18.05
CA ILE A 120 4.90 -4.14 18.34
C ILE A 120 5.45 -5.32 19.15
N ALA A 121 6.51 -5.99 18.69
CA ALA A 121 7.09 -7.14 19.38
C ALA A 121 7.52 -6.79 20.83
N GLN A 122 8.18 -5.66 21.03
CA GLN A 122 8.55 -5.17 22.37
C GLN A 122 7.34 -4.94 23.27
N CYS A 123 6.23 -4.44 22.71
CA CYS A 123 5.02 -4.20 23.48
C CYS A 123 4.24 -5.48 23.77
N VAL A 124 4.23 -6.45 22.86
CA VAL A 124 3.65 -7.78 23.07
C VAL A 124 4.34 -8.46 24.25
N GLU A 125 5.67 -8.50 24.25
CA GLU A 125 6.46 -9.07 25.36
C GLU A 125 6.18 -8.37 26.70
N GLN A 126 6.00 -7.05 26.68
CA GLN A 126 5.81 -6.25 27.89
C GLN A 126 4.38 -6.27 28.45
N PHE A 127 3.36 -6.25 27.58
CA PHE A 127 1.98 -5.94 27.95
C PHE A 127 0.99 -7.09 27.70
N ASP A 128 1.45 -8.21 27.15
CA ASP A 128 0.67 -9.46 27.01
C ASP A 128 -0.64 -9.27 26.20
N PHE A 129 -0.50 -8.97 24.91
CA PHE A 129 -1.60 -8.95 23.95
C PHE A 129 -1.17 -9.61 22.63
N ASP A 130 -2.14 -10.14 21.89
CA ASP A 130 -1.88 -10.76 20.58
C ASP A 130 -2.23 -9.78 19.44
N PRO A 131 -1.27 -9.39 18.57
CA PRO A 131 -1.55 -8.58 17.39
C PRO A 131 -2.55 -9.23 16.41
N GLU A 132 -2.62 -10.57 16.37
CA GLU A 132 -3.51 -11.30 15.46
C GLU A 132 -4.99 -11.13 15.81
N ASP A 133 -5.31 -10.94 17.10
CA ASP A 133 -6.68 -10.61 17.56
C ASP A 133 -7.22 -9.33 16.89
N TRP A 134 -6.30 -8.46 16.44
CA TRP A 134 -6.61 -7.19 15.78
C TRP A 134 -6.36 -7.23 14.26
N GLY A 135 -6.10 -8.41 13.70
CA GLY A 135 -5.85 -8.61 12.27
C GLY A 135 -4.48 -8.12 11.80
N VAL A 136 -3.52 -7.97 12.70
CA VAL A 136 -2.13 -7.64 12.39
C VAL A 136 -1.31 -8.93 12.42
N ALA A 137 -1.08 -9.52 11.24
CA ALA A 137 -0.21 -10.68 11.12
C ALA A 137 1.24 -10.26 11.35
N MET A 138 1.85 -10.79 12.40
CA MET A 138 3.29 -10.66 12.63
C MET A 138 4.01 -11.75 11.84
N LYS A 139 5.14 -11.41 11.23
CA LYS A 139 6.02 -12.45 10.68
C LYS A 139 6.66 -13.18 11.86
N GLU A 140 6.61 -14.50 11.86
CA GLU A 140 7.40 -15.31 12.78
C GLU A 140 8.86 -14.92 12.61
N ILE A 141 9.43 -14.26 13.62
CA ILE A 141 10.87 -14.15 13.75
C ILE A 141 11.28 -15.54 14.23
N GLU A 142 11.97 -16.31 13.40
CA GLU A 142 12.63 -17.53 13.86
C GLU A 142 13.56 -17.13 15.00
N ASP A 143 13.18 -17.46 16.23
CA ASP A 143 13.97 -17.26 17.44
C ASP A 143 15.27 -18.07 17.33
N GLY A 144 16.30 -17.44 16.78
CA GLY A 144 17.69 -17.86 16.86
C GLY A 144 18.24 -17.67 18.27
N LEU A 145 17.58 -18.23 19.27
CA LEU A 145 18.12 -18.44 20.61
C LEU A 145 18.88 -19.76 20.63
N ASP A 146 20.10 -19.75 20.10
CA ASP A 146 21.14 -20.64 20.63
C ASP A 146 22.40 -19.86 20.99
N SER A 147 22.80 -20.09 22.23
CA SER A 147 23.93 -19.53 22.91
C SER A 147 25.26 -20.09 22.39
N SER A 148 26.25 -19.22 22.27
CA SER A 148 27.69 -19.51 22.31
C SER A 148 28.32 -20.34 21.16
N THR A 149 29.02 -19.66 20.26
CA THR A 149 30.50 -19.67 20.17
C THR A 149 30.94 -18.78 19.00
N GLY A 150 32.13 -18.18 19.14
CA GLY A 150 32.58 -17.07 18.30
C GLY A 150 33.08 -17.48 16.92
N GLY A 151 32.87 -16.57 15.97
CA GLY A 151 33.44 -16.58 14.64
C GLY A 151 32.69 -15.61 13.75
N LYS A 152 33.13 -14.34 13.66
CA LYS A 152 32.65 -13.45 12.60
C LYS A 152 33.13 -14.02 11.27
N GLU A 153 32.28 -14.75 10.58
CA GLU A 153 32.48 -15.03 9.16
C GLU A 153 32.45 -13.70 8.40
N SER A 154 33.33 -13.54 7.41
CA SER A 154 33.29 -12.36 6.56
C SER A 154 32.01 -12.36 5.75
N GLU A 155 31.40 -11.18 5.56
CA GLU A 155 30.20 -11.03 4.72
C GLU A 155 30.39 -11.63 3.31
N THR A 156 31.63 -11.64 2.80
CA THR A 156 32.00 -12.29 1.54
C THR A 156 31.75 -13.80 1.56
N LYS A 157 32.04 -14.48 2.67
CA LYS A 157 31.83 -15.93 2.81
C LYS A 157 30.33 -16.25 2.93
N ARG A 158 29.60 -15.40 3.66
CA ARG A 158 28.14 -15.43 3.80
C ARG A 158 27.42 -15.27 2.46
N LEU A 159 27.90 -14.35 1.62
CA LEU A 159 27.37 -14.11 0.27
C LEU A 159 27.73 -15.22 -0.72
N SER A 160 28.88 -15.87 -0.59
CA SER A 160 29.26 -16.99 -1.47
C SER A 160 28.56 -18.30 -1.17
N GLU A 161 28.06 -18.47 0.06
CA GLU A 161 27.30 -19.66 0.49
C GLU A 161 25.78 -19.49 0.34
N LEU A 162 25.30 -18.27 0.08
CA LEU A 162 23.94 -18.00 -0.36
C LEU A 162 23.72 -18.65 -1.74
N ALA A 163 23.37 -19.93 -1.72
CA ALA A 163 22.78 -20.59 -2.88
C ALA A 163 21.53 -19.81 -3.23
N PHE A 164 21.57 -19.08 -4.35
CA PHE A 164 20.40 -18.43 -4.93
C PHE A 164 19.45 -19.53 -5.39
N THR A 165 18.66 -20.08 -4.47
CA THR A 165 17.46 -20.81 -4.81
C THR A 165 16.52 -19.75 -5.34
N GLY A 166 16.48 -19.58 -6.66
CA GLY A 166 15.46 -18.76 -7.29
C GLY A 166 14.13 -19.12 -6.65
N MET A 167 13.41 -18.11 -6.18
CA MET A 167 12.14 -18.26 -5.46
C MET A 167 11.06 -18.71 -6.45
N TYR A 168 11.27 -19.87 -7.07
CA TYR A 168 10.35 -20.44 -8.03
C TYR A 168 9.18 -21.03 -7.25
N TYR A 169 7.99 -20.60 -7.64
CA TYR A 169 6.75 -21.15 -7.10
C TYR A 169 6.63 -22.63 -7.51
N GLU A 170 6.86 -23.54 -6.56
CA GLU A 170 6.53 -24.95 -6.69
C GLU A 170 5.27 -25.25 -5.86
N PRO A 171 4.09 -25.37 -6.48
CA PRO A 171 2.87 -25.66 -5.73
C PRO A 171 2.94 -27.06 -5.12
N LYS A 172 2.58 -27.16 -3.82
CA LYS A 172 2.53 -28.45 -3.09
C LYS A 172 1.58 -29.48 -3.74
N ILE A 173 0.61 -29.01 -4.52
CA ILE A 173 -0.34 -29.83 -5.28
C ILE A 173 -0.42 -29.22 -6.68
N ILE A 174 -0.13 -30.03 -7.71
CA ILE A 174 -0.23 -29.59 -9.10
C ILE A 174 -1.70 -29.31 -9.42
N PRO A 175 -2.07 -28.07 -9.78
CA PRO A 175 -3.44 -27.73 -10.09
C PRO A 175 -3.86 -28.39 -11.41
N SER A 176 -5.12 -28.82 -11.50
CA SER A 176 -5.74 -29.34 -12.73
C SER A 176 -6.68 -28.28 -13.29
N LEU A 177 -6.12 -27.26 -13.93
CA LEU A 177 -6.87 -26.15 -14.52
C LEU A 177 -7.24 -26.42 -15.98
N GLN A 178 -8.29 -25.76 -16.44
CA GLN A 178 -8.66 -25.65 -17.85
C GLN A 178 -8.52 -24.20 -18.33
N LEU A 179 -8.39 -23.98 -19.64
CA LEU A 179 -8.30 -22.64 -20.23
C LEU A 179 -9.48 -21.73 -19.86
N GLN A 180 -10.67 -22.30 -19.61
CA GLN A 180 -11.84 -21.52 -19.20
C GLN A 180 -11.69 -20.95 -17.78
N ASP A 181 -10.84 -21.53 -16.93
CA ASP A 181 -10.57 -21.04 -15.58
C ASP A 181 -9.67 -19.79 -15.61
N CYS A 182 -9.01 -19.51 -16.73
CA CYS A 182 -8.12 -18.37 -16.91
C CYS A 182 -8.86 -17.04 -17.13
N TYR A 183 -10.18 -17.03 -17.27
CA TYR A 183 -10.94 -15.80 -17.50
C TYR A 183 -12.38 -15.83 -16.94
N ASP A 184 -12.88 -14.65 -16.58
CA ASP A 184 -14.24 -14.42 -16.08
C ASP A 184 -15.04 -13.60 -17.11
N VAL A 185 -16.18 -14.18 -17.53
CA VAL A 185 -17.14 -13.61 -18.49
C VAL A 185 -18.47 -13.22 -17.87
N GLU A 186 -18.66 -13.28 -16.55
CA GLU A 186 -19.97 -13.01 -15.92
C GLU A 186 -20.49 -11.62 -16.27
N LYS A 187 -19.63 -10.60 -16.08
CA LYS A 187 -19.95 -9.20 -16.43
C LYS A 187 -20.10 -9.01 -17.93
N PHE A 188 -19.26 -9.66 -18.73
CA PHE A 188 -19.37 -9.64 -20.19
C PHE A 188 -20.73 -10.16 -20.66
N ASN A 189 -21.15 -11.33 -20.18
CA ASN A 189 -22.42 -11.95 -20.51
C ASN A 189 -23.62 -11.10 -20.06
N ALA A 190 -23.53 -10.47 -18.89
CA ALA A 190 -24.54 -9.52 -18.44
C ALA A 190 -24.68 -8.32 -19.39
N LYS A 191 -23.57 -7.76 -19.89
CA LYS A 191 -23.60 -6.66 -20.87
C LYS A 191 -24.09 -7.12 -22.24
N LEU A 192 -23.75 -8.34 -22.65
CA LEU A 192 -24.22 -8.92 -23.89
C LEU A 192 -25.76 -9.02 -23.91
N ARG A 193 -26.37 -9.51 -22.82
CA ARG A 193 -27.84 -9.59 -22.70
C ARG A 193 -28.53 -8.25 -22.92
N VAL A 194 -28.00 -7.18 -22.32
CA VAL A 194 -28.54 -5.81 -22.51
C VAL A 194 -28.47 -5.37 -23.97
N ILE A 195 -27.40 -5.72 -24.68
CA ILE A 195 -27.26 -5.40 -26.11
C ILE A 195 -28.27 -6.20 -26.94
N GLU A 196 -28.42 -7.50 -26.65
CA GLU A 196 -29.36 -8.37 -27.39
C GLU A 196 -30.82 -7.97 -27.20
N GLU A 197 -31.21 -7.63 -25.97
CA GLU A 197 -32.57 -7.21 -25.61
C GLU A 197 -32.92 -5.80 -26.13
N SER A 198 -31.94 -5.05 -26.63
CA SER A 198 -32.17 -3.71 -27.18
C SER A 198 -32.87 -3.74 -28.54
N SER A 199 -33.57 -2.65 -28.85
CA SER A 199 -34.21 -2.41 -30.15
C SER A 199 -33.24 -1.89 -31.22
N LEU A 200 -31.93 -1.98 -31.00
CA LEU A 200 -30.90 -1.53 -31.94
C LEU A 200 -30.85 -2.40 -33.19
N SER A 201 -30.32 -1.85 -34.29
CA SER A 201 -30.09 -2.63 -35.51
C SER A 201 -29.00 -3.68 -35.30
N GLU A 202 -28.99 -4.75 -36.10
CA GLU A 202 -27.96 -5.79 -36.03
C GLU A 202 -26.53 -5.25 -36.31
N GLU A 203 -26.42 -4.17 -37.06
CA GLU A 203 -25.13 -3.51 -37.28
C GLU A 203 -24.67 -2.75 -36.02
N GLN A 204 -25.59 -2.05 -35.37
CA GLN A 204 -25.31 -1.37 -34.09
C GLN A 204 -25.01 -2.37 -32.98
N LYS A 205 -25.76 -3.47 -32.87
CA LYS A 205 -25.49 -4.53 -31.90
C LYS A 205 -24.11 -5.13 -32.12
N ARG A 206 -23.71 -5.39 -33.38
CA ARG A 206 -22.35 -5.84 -33.71
C ARG A 206 -21.27 -4.88 -33.23
N ALA A 207 -21.42 -3.59 -33.49
CA ALA A 207 -20.48 -2.59 -32.98
C ALA A 207 -20.45 -2.55 -31.44
N MET A 208 -21.60 -2.66 -30.78
CA MET A 208 -21.69 -2.63 -29.32
C MET A 208 -21.06 -3.85 -28.64
N ARG A 209 -21.13 -5.03 -29.28
CA ARG A 209 -20.43 -6.24 -28.79
C ARG A 209 -18.93 -6.04 -28.74
N MET A 210 -18.34 -5.26 -29.66
CA MET A 210 -16.90 -4.95 -29.61
C MET A 210 -16.50 -4.22 -28.33
N PHE A 211 -17.34 -3.29 -27.85
CA PHE A 211 -17.10 -2.61 -26.58
C PHE A 211 -17.34 -3.50 -25.37
N ALA A 212 -18.17 -4.55 -25.50
CA ALA A 212 -18.44 -5.46 -24.41
C ALA A 212 -17.22 -6.29 -24.02
N TYR A 213 -16.32 -6.63 -24.96
CA TYR A 213 -15.10 -7.40 -24.69
C TYR A 213 -14.24 -6.82 -23.56
N ARG A 214 -14.28 -5.50 -23.32
CA ARG A 214 -13.56 -4.83 -22.21
C ARG A 214 -13.99 -5.28 -20.80
N PHE A 215 -15.12 -6.00 -20.69
CA PHE A 215 -15.64 -6.50 -19.43
C PHE A 215 -15.20 -7.94 -19.12
N ILE A 216 -14.49 -8.60 -20.04
CA ILE A 216 -13.83 -9.88 -19.76
C ILE A 216 -12.64 -9.60 -18.84
N LYS A 217 -12.51 -10.39 -17.77
CA LYS A 217 -11.37 -10.30 -16.85
C LYS A 217 -10.49 -11.53 -16.99
N ILE A 218 -9.19 -11.34 -17.12
CA ILE A 218 -8.21 -12.43 -17.13
C ILE A 218 -7.78 -12.70 -15.69
N ASN A 219 -7.77 -13.97 -15.29
CA ASN A 219 -7.16 -14.42 -14.05
C ASN A 219 -5.70 -14.81 -14.34
N PHE A 220 -4.78 -13.89 -14.10
CA PHE A 220 -3.35 -14.09 -14.40
C PHE A 220 -2.69 -15.19 -13.56
N GLU A 221 -3.18 -15.42 -12.34
CA GLU A 221 -2.70 -16.52 -11.50
C GLU A 221 -3.10 -17.87 -12.09
N ALA A 222 -4.38 -18.02 -12.46
CA ALA A 222 -4.85 -19.23 -13.14
C ALA A 222 -4.17 -19.41 -14.50
N ALA A 223 -3.93 -18.33 -15.26
CA ALA A 223 -3.21 -18.38 -16.53
C ALA A 223 -1.75 -18.83 -16.35
N ALA A 224 -1.04 -18.32 -15.35
CA ALA A 224 0.33 -18.73 -15.05
C ALA A 224 0.40 -20.20 -14.59
N ASN A 225 -0.52 -20.62 -13.72
CA ASN A 225 -0.60 -22.01 -13.27
C ASN A 225 -0.98 -22.96 -14.41
N TYR A 226 -1.94 -22.57 -15.26
CA TYR A 226 -2.30 -23.34 -16.44
C TYR A 226 -1.10 -23.47 -17.39
N TYR A 227 -0.40 -22.36 -17.68
CA TYR A 227 0.81 -22.34 -18.51
C TYR A 227 1.88 -23.31 -17.99
N SER A 228 2.13 -23.29 -16.68
CA SER A 228 3.20 -24.09 -16.06
C SER A 228 2.87 -25.58 -15.94
N PHE A 229 1.59 -25.94 -15.73
CA PHE A 229 1.23 -27.29 -15.29
C PHE A 229 0.26 -28.04 -16.21
N ASN A 230 -0.51 -27.36 -17.06
CA ASN A 230 -1.59 -27.98 -17.82
C ASN A 230 -1.54 -27.67 -19.33
N ALA A 231 -0.86 -26.60 -19.75
CA ALA A 231 -0.81 -26.17 -21.14
C ALA A 231 0.03 -27.10 -22.03
N THR A 232 -0.47 -27.36 -23.22
CA THR A 232 0.30 -27.99 -24.31
C THR A 232 1.34 -27.01 -24.87
N GLU A 233 2.35 -27.52 -25.59
CA GLU A 233 3.37 -26.67 -26.22
C GLU A 233 2.79 -25.66 -27.22
N GLU A 234 1.73 -26.05 -27.94
CA GLU A 234 1.01 -25.14 -28.85
C GLU A 234 0.30 -24.01 -28.07
N GLU A 235 -0.36 -24.35 -26.96
CA GLU A 235 -1.02 -23.36 -26.11
C GLU A 235 -0.01 -22.41 -25.45
N LYS A 236 1.14 -22.90 -24.99
CA LYS A 236 2.21 -22.07 -24.44
C LYS A 236 2.70 -21.04 -25.45
N ALA A 237 2.95 -21.44 -26.69
CA ALA A 237 3.38 -20.53 -27.75
C ALA A 237 2.34 -19.43 -28.03
N VAL A 238 1.05 -19.77 -28.01
CA VAL A 238 -0.03 -18.79 -28.17
C VAL A 238 -0.12 -17.86 -26.96
N MET A 239 -0.04 -18.39 -25.74
CA MET A 239 -0.11 -17.61 -24.50
C MET A 239 1.06 -16.61 -24.38
N GLU A 240 2.27 -17.02 -24.77
CA GLU A 240 3.44 -16.14 -24.84
C GLU A 240 3.24 -15.03 -25.88
N ARG A 241 2.71 -15.38 -27.06
CA ARG A 241 2.44 -14.40 -28.12
C ARG A 241 1.38 -13.38 -27.72
N LEU A 242 0.37 -13.82 -26.97
CA LEU A 242 -0.67 -12.99 -26.38
C LEU A 242 -0.22 -12.26 -25.11
N ARG A 243 1.02 -12.49 -24.64
CA ARG A 243 1.61 -11.89 -23.43
C ARG A 243 0.78 -12.17 -22.18
N MET A 244 0.23 -13.38 -22.07
CA MET A 244 -0.56 -13.82 -20.92
C MET A 244 0.31 -14.19 -19.71
N VAL A 245 1.58 -14.57 -19.95
CA VAL A 245 2.57 -14.94 -18.93
C VAL A 245 3.91 -14.31 -19.30
N LEU A 246 4.68 -13.87 -18.30
CA LEU A 246 6.06 -13.43 -18.45
C LEU A 246 6.97 -14.57 -18.03
N VAL A 247 7.80 -15.06 -18.95
CA VAL A 247 8.70 -16.19 -18.71
C VAL A 247 10.12 -15.68 -18.84
N ASP A 248 10.88 -15.76 -17.75
CA ASP A 248 12.29 -15.39 -17.68
C ASP A 248 13.12 -16.67 -17.52
N GLY A 249 13.19 -17.44 -18.61
CA GLY A 249 13.67 -18.83 -18.60
C GLY A 249 14.90 -19.11 -19.46
N SER A 250 15.52 -18.10 -20.08
CA SER A 250 16.65 -18.30 -20.97
C SER A 250 17.70 -17.21 -20.78
N ILE A 251 18.96 -17.55 -21.08
CA ILE A 251 20.13 -16.64 -21.16
C ILE A 251 19.93 -15.51 -22.20
N ASP A 252 18.84 -15.59 -22.99
CA ASP A 252 18.33 -14.56 -23.90
C ASP A 252 16.93 -14.07 -23.45
N GLY A 253 16.74 -13.90 -22.14
CA GLY A 253 15.45 -13.64 -21.50
C GLY A 253 14.96 -12.21 -21.66
N PHE A 254 13.62 -12.02 -21.67
CA PHE A 254 12.96 -10.72 -21.85
C PHE A 254 13.44 -9.63 -20.87
N ILE A 255 13.70 -10.01 -19.61
CA ILE A 255 14.16 -9.08 -18.59
C ILE A 255 15.63 -8.72 -18.79
N GLU A 256 16.47 -9.69 -19.16
CA GLU A 256 17.88 -9.48 -19.43
C GLU A 256 18.10 -8.61 -20.67
N ASP A 257 17.39 -8.85 -21.77
CA ASP A 257 17.51 -8.06 -23.01
C ASP A 257 17.09 -6.59 -22.82
N ASP A 258 15.97 -6.34 -22.13
CA ASP A 258 15.54 -4.96 -21.87
C ASP A 258 16.41 -4.29 -20.80
N LEU A 259 16.94 -5.02 -19.81
CA LEU A 259 17.94 -4.50 -18.87
C LEU A 259 19.28 -4.20 -19.54
N ILE A 260 19.75 -5.04 -20.47
CA ILE A 260 20.96 -4.81 -21.25
C ILE A 260 20.76 -3.59 -22.14
N ARG A 261 19.60 -3.44 -22.78
CA ARG A 261 19.27 -2.30 -23.63
C ARG A 261 19.21 -0.99 -22.84
N VAL A 262 18.56 -1.00 -21.67
CA VAL A 262 18.53 0.14 -20.73
C VAL A 262 19.94 0.46 -20.23
N ARG A 263 20.73 -0.56 -19.88
CA ARG A 263 22.14 -0.38 -19.47
C ARG A 263 22.96 0.24 -20.59
N GLU A 264 22.82 -0.21 -21.83
CA GLU A 264 23.53 0.35 -22.99
C GLU A 264 23.08 1.79 -23.29
N GLU A 265 21.78 2.10 -23.22
CA GLU A 265 21.29 3.48 -23.34
C GLU A 265 21.88 4.39 -22.26
N VAL A 266 21.90 3.94 -20.99
CA VAL A 266 22.47 4.69 -19.85
C VAL A 266 23.98 4.82 -19.97
N MET A 267 24.69 3.79 -20.44
CA MET A 267 26.14 3.85 -20.66
C MET A 267 26.52 4.66 -21.91
N SER A 268 25.62 4.79 -22.89
CA SER A 268 25.84 5.58 -24.10
C SER A 268 25.59 7.07 -23.91
N THR A 269 24.92 7.48 -22.83
CA THR A 269 24.45 8.85 -22.63
C THR A 269 25.30 9.75 -21.74
N ASP A 270 26.41 9.31 -21.14
CA ASP A 270 27.21 10.25 -20.31
C ASP A 270 28.72 9.98 -20.27
N LEU A 271 29.42 10.45 -21.30
CA LEU A 271 30.84 10.82 -21.20
C LEU A 271 31.12 12.28 -21.63
N GLY A 272 30.09 13.07 -21.99
CA GLY A 272 30.26 14.46 -22.40
C GLY A 272 30.63 15.41 -21.26
N TRP A 273 30.15 15.14 -20.03
CA TRP A 273 30.45 15.96 -18.86
C TRP A 273 31.88 15.82 -18.33
N GLN A 274 32.63 14.79 -18.75
CA GLN A 274 34.04 14.60 -18.36
C GLN A 274 35.02 15.46 -19.17
N THR A 275 34.58 16.07 -20.27
CA THR A 275 35.45 16.87 -21.15
C THR A 275 35.28 18.38 -21.02
N ASP A 276 34.23 18.85 -20.34
CA ASP A 276 33.99 20.28 -20.18
C ASP A 276 34.79 20.82 -18.98
N LYS A 277 35.85 21.57 -19.30
CA LYS A 277 36.62 22.34 -18.32
C LYS A 277 35.69 23.36 -17.66
N VAL A 278 35.40 23.17 -16.38
CA VAL A 278 34.78 24.19 -15.52
C VAL A 278 35.76 25.37 -15.42
N SER A 279 35.41 26.52 -16.01
CA SER A 279 36.20 27.75 -15.90
C SER A 279 36.02 28.35 -14.49
N GLY A 280 37.08 28.30 -13.69
CA GLY A 280 37.16 29.00 -12.41
C GLY A 280 37.33 30.50 -12.59
N TYR A 281 36.84 31.25 -11.59
CA TYR A 281 36.79 32.71 -11.50
C TYR A 281 38.10 33.44 -11.85
N ASP A 282 37.95 34.52 -12.63
CA ASP A 282 39.01 35.50 -12.91
C ASP A 282 39.31 36.33 -11.65
N TYR A 283 40.59 36.38 -11.28
CA TYR A 283 41.14 37.42 -10.42
C TYR A 283 42.16 38.22 -11.26
N GLU A 284 41.80 39.45 -11.60
CA GLU A 284 42.74 40.45 -12.13
C GLU A 284 43.43 41.16 -10.95
N ASP A 285 44.76 41.31 -11.04
CA ASP A 285 45.60 42.18 -10.19
C ASP A 285 45.39 43.67 -10.49
#